data_AF-A0A914UQF0-F1
#
_entry.id   AF-A0A914UQF0-F1
#
_cell.length_a   1.000
_cell.length_b   1.000
_cell.length_c   1.000
_cell.angle_alpha   90.00
_cell.angle_beta   90.00
_cell.angle_gamma   90.00
#
_symmetry.space_group_name_H-M   'P 1'
#
loop_
_entity.id
_entity.type
_entity.pdbx_description
1 polymer ?
#
loop_
_entity_poly.entity_id
_entity_poly.type
_entity_poly.pdbx_seq_one_letter_code
_entity_poly.pdbx_strand_id
1 'polypeptide(L)'
;MRIAAVLRFRVTPSIRNVVNNKWKTTHYTVKPRDKDPRWKDVNMERTADECDVLIVGGGPSGMSAAIRLKQLAAEKGQELRVCLVEKAAEIGAHTLSGAVIETRAMDELFPNWKELGAPIHQQVTKESIAILTENGRIPIPYIPGVPLNNHGNYVVRLGHVVRWLGEKAEELGVEIYPGYAAQEILYHEDGSVKGIATNDVGIAKDGSPKV
;
A
#
# COMPACT_ATOMS: atom_id res chain seq x y z
N MET A 1 29.05 12.14 -39.75
CA MET A 1 28.93 10.73 -39.33
C MET A 1 27.44 10.43 -39.11
N ARG A 2 26.80 9.62 -39.95
CA ARG A 2 25.37 9.29 -39.83
C ARG A 2 25.22 7.93 -39.14
N ILE A 3 24.59 7.90 -37.97
CA ILE A 3 24.27 6.67 -37.25
C ILE A 3 22.87 6.24 -37.68
N ALA A 4 22.75 5.07 -38.32
CA ALA A 4 21.47 4.42 -38.57
C ALA A 4 21.19 3.43 -37.43
N ALA A 5 20.11 3.65 -36.68
CA ALA A 5 19.60 2.68 -35.72
C ALA A 5 18.62 1.75 -36.43
N VAL A 6 19.03 0.51 -36.69
CA VAL A 6 18.16 -0.54 -37.22
C VAL A 6 17.51 -1.26 -36.04
N LEU A 7 16.19 -1.08 -35.86
CA LEU A 7 15.42 -1.89 -34.93
C LEU A 7 15.31 -3.32 -35.49
N ARG A 8 16.14 -4.24 -35.00
CA ARG A 8 15.90 -5.67 -35.15
C ARG A 8 14.91 -6.12 -34.09
N PHE A 9 13.60 -5.99 -34.36
CA PHE A 9 12.61 -6.75 -33.62
C PHE A 9 12.75 -8.23 -34.01
N ARG A 10 13.49 -8.99 -33.20
CA ARG A 10 13.41 -10.44 -33.20
C ARG A 10 12.16 -10.79 -32.39
N VAL A 11 11.11 -11.27 -33.05
CA VAL A 11 9.99 -11.90 -32.34
C VAL A 11 10.56 -13.10 -31.60
N THR A 12 10.72 -12.98 -30.28
CA THR A 12 11.12 -14.10 -29.44
C THR A 12 10.07 -15.20 -29.55
N PRO A 13 10.46 -16.45 -29.88
CA PRO A 13 9.51 -17.55 -29.85
C PRO A 13 9.15 -17.84 -28.39
N SER A 14 7.85 -17.98 -28.14
CA SER A 14 7.19 -18.31 -26.87
C SER A 14 7.25 -17.25 -25.76
N ILE A 15 6.08 -16.68 -25.47
CA ILE A 15 5.78 -16.16 -24.14
C ILE A 15 5.92 -17.34 -23.18
N ARG A 16 6.86 -17.27 -22.22
CA ARG A 16 7.25 -18.33 -21.26
C ARG A 16 6.15 -18.79 -20.28
N ASN A 17 4.87 -18.56 -20.56
CA ASN A 17 3.75 -18.81 -19.64
C ASN A 17 2.83 -19.96 -20.08
N VAL A 18 3.29 -20.74 -21.04
CA VAL A 18 2.45 -21.67 -21.76
C VAL A 18 3.10 -23.05 -21.67
N VAL A 19 2.60 -23.89 -20.76
CA VAL A 19 2.91 -25.33 -20.76
C VAL A 19 1.77 -26.01 -21.51
N ASN A 20 2.06 -26.59 -22.68
CA ASN A 20 1.08 -27.24 -23.55
C ASN A 20 -0.10 -26.33 -23.95
N ASN A 21 0.16 -25.08 -24.40
CA ASN A 21 -0.90 -24.14 -24.81
C ASN A 21 -1.94 -23.78 -23.72
N LYS A 22 -1.62 -23.99 -22.43
CA LYS A 22 -2.49 -23.62 -21.31
C LYS A 22 -1.76 -22.75 -20.28
N TRP A 23 -2.44 -21.70 -19.82
CA TRP A 23 -2.05 -20.97 -18.62
C TRP A 23 -2.13 -21.91 -17.43
N LYS A 24 -1.00 -22.18 -16.79
CA LYS A 24 -0.94 -22.98 -15.56
C LYS A 24 -0.34 -22.15 -14.45
N THR A 25 -1.11 -21.94 -13.38
CA THR A 25 -0.62 -21.31 -12.16
C THR A 25 0.46 -22.17 -11.51
N THR A 26 1.54 -21.52 -11.09
CA THR A 26 2.69 -22.11 -10.39
C THR A 26 2.86 -21.56 -8.98
N HIS A 27 1.99 -20.62 -8.58
CA HIS A 27 2.02 -19.98 -7.27
C HIS A 27 1.70 -21.00 -6.16
N TYR A 28 2.44 -20.90 -5.06
CA TYR A 28 2.41 -21.88 -3.98
C TYR A 28 1.09 -21.93 -3.20
N THR A 29 0.30 -20.86 -3.25
CA THR A 29 -1.07 -20.84 -2.70
C THR A 29 -2.03 -21.74 -3.48
N VAL A 30 -1.70 -22.11 -4.72
CA VAL A 30 -2.48 -23.04 -5.56
C VAL A 30 -1.77 -24.38 -5.71
N LYS A 31 -0.43 -24.38 -5.76
CA LYS A 31 0.43 -25.57 -5.82
C LYS A 31 1.36 -25.60 -4.61
N PRO A 32 0.92 -26.17 -3.49
CA PRO A 32 1.68 -26.16 -2.24
C PRO A 32 3.07 -26.77 -2.40
N ARG A 33 4.08 -26.11 -1.82
CA ARG A 33 5.50 -26.47 -1.98
C ARG A 33 5.88 -27.74 -1.24
N ASP A 34 5.20 -28.02 -0.14
CA ASP A 34 5.30 -29.27 0.64
C ASP A 34 4.97 -30.51 -0.20
N LYS A 35 4.20 -30.36 -1.28
CA LYS A 35 3.84 -31.43 -2.22
C LYS A 35 4.73 -31.47 -3.46
N ASP A 36 5.69 -30.56 -3.58
CA ASP A 36 6.56 -30.42 -4.75
C ASP A 36 7.95 -31.02 -4.45
N PRO A 37 8.37 -32.10 -5.12
CA PRO A 37 9.67 -32.72 -4.89
C PRO A 37 10.87 -31.79 -5.06
N ARG A 38 10.71 -30.67 -5.79
CA ARG A 38 11.76 -29.66 -5.99
C ARG A 38 12.12 -28.90 -4.72
N TRP A 39 11.27 -28.93 -3.69
CA TRP A 39 11.44 -28.21 -2.42
C TRP A 39 11.91 -29.11 -1.27
N LYS A 40 12.09 -30.41 -1.51
CA LYS A 40 12.34 -31.42 -0.45
C LYS A 40 13.54 -31.12 0.46
N ASP A 41 14.60 -30.50 -0.09
CA ASP A 41 15.86 -30.24 0.61
C ASP A 41 15.98 -28.76 1.05
N VAL A 42 14.94 -27.94 0.82
CA VAL A 42 14.95 -26.52 1.15
C VAL A 42 14.46 -26.35 2.59
N ASN A 43 15.28 -25.74 3.45
CA ASN A 43 14.84 -25.35 4.78
C ASN A 43 13.82 -24.21 4.68
N MET A 44 12.62 -24.43 5.21
CA MET A 44 11.50 -23.49 5.20
C MET A 44 11.34 -22.73 6.52
N GLU A 45 12.27 -22.90 7.46
CA GLU A 45 12.29 -22.16 8.73
C GLU A 45 12.40 -20.66 8.49
N ARG A 46 11.57 -19.89 9.18
CA ARG A 46 11.53 -18.42 9.10
C ARG A 46 11.95 -17.82 10.43
N THR A 47 12.74 -16.76 10.38
CA THR A 47 13.02 -15.93 11.55
C THR A 47 11.75 -15.21 11.97
N ALA A 48 11.47 -15.18 13.28
CA ALA A 48 10.36 -14.45 13.86
C ALA A 48 10.86 -13.19 14.58
N ASP A 49 10.03 -12.16 14.58
CA ASP A 49 10.21 -10.94 15.37
C ASP A 49 8.89 -10.61 16.07
N GLU A 50 8.96 -10.01 17.26
CA GLU A 50 7.81 -9.79 18.14
C GLU A 50 7.50 -8.30 18.29
N CYS A 51 6.24 -7.90 18.07
CA CYS A 51 5.79 -6.53 18.30
C CYS A 51 4.43 -6.54 19.01
N ASP A 52 4.11 -5.44 19.68
CA ASP A 52 2.84 -5.30 20.38
C ASP A 52 1.68 -5.08 19.40
N VAL A 53 1.95 -4.31 18.32
CA VAL A 53 0.99 -4.06 17.25
C VAL A 53 1.68 -4.13 15.90
N LEU A 54 1.14 -4.97 15.01
CA LEU A 54 1.55 -5.07 13.62
C LEU A 54 0.45 -4.52 12.69
N ILE A 55 0.81 -3.55 11.86
CA ILE A 55 -0.09 -2.91 10.90
C ILE A 55 0.29 -3.35 9.49
N VAL A 56 -0.70 -3.85 8.74
CA VAL A 56 -0.51 -4.24 7.33
C VAL A 56 -1.07 -3.16 6.42
N GLY A 57 -0.18 -2.45 5.71
CA GLY A 57 -0.50 -1.41 4.75
C GLY A 57 -0.16 -0.01 5.24
N GLY A 58 0.73 0.66 4.53
CA GLY A 58 1.20 2.03 4.77
C GLY A 58 0.36 3.08 4.06
N GLY A 59 -0.96 2.88 3.99
CA GLY A 59 -1.91 3.87 3.48
C GLY A 59 -2.32 4.90 4.56
N PRO A 60 -3.26 5.81 4.26
CA PRO A 60 -3.68 6.83 5.21
C PRO A 60 -4.27 6.21 6.49
N SER A 61 -5.02 5.10 6.39
CA SER A 61 -5.59 4.42 7.56
C SER A 61 -4.52 3.78 8.45
N GLY A 62 -3.60 3.01 7.86
CA GLY A 62 -2.54 2.33 8.60
C GLY A 62 -1.59 3.31 9.28
N MET A 63 -1.18 4.37 8.57
CA MET A 63 -0.35 5.43 9.14
C MET A 63 -1.07 6.17 10.27
N SER A 64 -2.34 6.56 10.09
CA SER A 64 -3.11 7.22 11.14
C SER A 64 -3.27 6.34 12.38
N ALA A 65 -3.49 5.03 12.22
CA ALA A 65 -3.56 4.10 13.34
C ALA A 65 -2.21 3.99 14.07
N ALA A 66 -1.10 3.85 13.33
CA ALA A 66 0.24 3.76 13.90
C ALA A 66 0.60 5.02 14.72
N ILE A 67 0.37 6.20 14.13
CA ILE A 67 0.59 7.50 14.75
C ILE A 67 -0.24 7.63 16.02
N ARG A 68 -1.55 7.36 15.95
CA ARG A 68 -2.43 7.54 17.10
C ARG A 68 -2.09 6.58 18.24
N LEU A 69 -1.68 5.35 17.93
CA LEU A 69 -1.19 4.40 18.93
C LEU A 69 0.05 4.92 19.65
N LYS A 70 1.05 5.44 18.93
CA LYS A 70 2.26 6.00 19.56
C LYS A 70 1.97 7.27 20.35
N GLN A 71 1.09 8.16 19.86
CA GLN A 71 0.63 9.32 20.63
C GLN A 71 -0.03 8.90 21.95
N LEU A 72 -0.97 7.94 21.91
CA LEU A 72 -1.66 7.43 23.11
C LEU A 72 -0.72 6.72 24.08
N ALA A 73 0.27 5.97 23.56
CA ALA A 73 1.29 5.33 24.37
C ALA A 73 2.14 6.38 25.11
N ALA A 74 2.59 7.42 24.41
CA ALA A 74 3.34 8.54 24.99
C ALA A 74 2.53 9.31 26.04
N GLU A 75 1.25 9.61 25.76
CA GLU A 75 0.32 10.25 26.72
C GLU A 75 0.19 9.44 28.03
N LYS A 76 0.27 8.10 27.95
CA LYS A 76 0.17 7.19 29.10
C LYS A 76 1.53 6.81 29.71
N GLY A 77 2.64 7.28 29.14
CA GLY A 77 3.99 6.89 29.55
C GLY A 77 4.26 5.39 29.38
N GLN A 78 3.71 4.77 28.34
CA GLN A 78 3.86 3.35 28.03
C GLN A 78 4.76 3.17 26.81
N GLU A 79 5.64 2.17 26.89
CA GLU A 79 6.36 1.69 25.71
C GLU A 79 5.43 0.80 24.87
N LEU A 80 5.38 1.08 23.57
CA LEU A 80 4.61 0.30 22.61
C LEU A 80 5.40 0.15 21.31
N ARG A 81 5.77 -1.08 20.97
CA ARG A 81 6.43 -1.44 19.72
C ARG A 81 5.38 -1.62 18.63
N VAL A 82 5.29 -0.63 17.75
CA VAL A 82 4.38 -0.63 16.60
C VAL A 82 5.20 -0.82 15.33
N CYS A 83 4.94 -1.91 14.62
CA CYS A 83 5.55 -2.20 13.33
C CYS A 83 4.50 -2.05 12.22
N LEU A 84 4.92 -1.51 11.07
CA LEU A 84 4.08 -1.36 9.89
C LEU A 84 4.79 -1.95 8.67
N VAL A 85 4.11 -2.83 7.95
CA VAL A 85 4.61 -3.40 6.69
C VAL A 85 3.85 -2.82 5.50
N GLU A 86 4.57 -2.43 4.45
CA GLU A 86 4.00 -1.93 3.20
C GLU A 86 4.62 -2.65 2.00
N LYS A 87 3.78 -3.10 1.07
CA LYS A 87 4.21 -3.82 -0.14
C LYS A 87 4.98 -2.92 -1.11
N ALA A 88 4.61 -1.65 -1.20
CA ALA A 88 5.26 -0.68 -2.06
C ALA A 88 6.73 -0.51 -1.65
N ALA A 89 7.61 -0.36 -2.64
CA ALA A 89 9.04 -0.13 -2.40
C ALA A 89 9.32 1.14 -1.59
N GLU A 90 8.40 2.11 -1.64
CA GLU A 90 8.40 3.33 -0.85
C GLU A 90 6.99 3.66 -0.39
N ILE A 91 6.87 4.33 0.76
CA ILE A 91 5.58 4.82 1.26
C ILE A 91 4.93 5.76 0.25
N GLY A 92 3.65 5.53 -0.03
CA GLY A 92 2.86 6.28 -0.99
C GLY A 92 2.99 5.82 -2.46
N ALA A 93 3.94 4.93 -2.81
CA ALA A 93 4.16 4.56 -4.20
C ALA A 93 3.04 3.69 -4.81
N HIS A 94 2.28 2.96 -3.99
CA HIS A 94 1.04 2.28 -4.41
C HIS A 94 -0.23 3.07 -4.10
N THR A 95 -0.13 4.30 -3.58
CA THR A 95 -1.30 5.14 -3.29
C THR A 95 -1.78 5.85 -4.56
N LEU A 96 -3.00 5.51 -5.00
CA LEU A 96 -3.65 6.14 -6.14
C LEU A 96 -5.02 6.68 -5.75
N SER A 97 -5.25 7.97 -6.00
CA SER A 97 -6.54 8.63 -5.78
C SER A 97 -6.61 9.95 -6.55
N GLY A 98 -7.82 10.35 -6.97
CA GLY A 98 -8.09 11.71 -7.48
C GLY A 98 -8.31 12.74 -6.37
N ALA A 99 -7.71 12.50 -5.20
CA ALA A 99 -8.18 12.90 -3.88
C ALA A 99 -8.65 14.36 -3.72
N VAL A 100 -9.88 14.46 -3.20
CA VAL A 100 -10.36 15.60 -2.44
C VAL A 100 -10.59 15.09 -1.01
N ILE A 101 -9.93 15.69 -0.03
CA ILE A 101 -10.02 15.27 1.37
C ILE A 101 -10.74 16.32 2.21
N GLU A 102 -11.62 15.82 3.08
CA GLU A 102 -12.15 16.57 4.22
C GLU A 102 -11.12 16.47 5.36
N THR A 103 -10.92 17.56 6.12
CA THR A 103 -9.76 17.68 7.01
C THR A 103 -10.01 17.20 8.43
N ARG A 104 -11.24 16.94 8.87
CA ARG A 104 -11.55 16.61 10.27
C ARG A 104 -10.65 15.53 10.85
N ALA A 105 -10.44 14.43 10.13
CA ALA A 105 -9.58 13.35 10.63
C ALA A 105 -8.11 13.78 10.76
N MET A 106 -7.64 14.67 9.89
CA MET A 106 -6.31 15.27 10.00
C MET A 106 -6.26 16.29 11.14
N ASP A 107 -7.30 17.10 11.32
CA ASP A 107 -7.43 18.06 12.41
C ASP A 107 -7.46 17.35 13.78
N GLU A 108 -8.06 16.17 13.86
CA GLU A 108 -8.07 15.33 15.06
C GLU A 108 -6.70 14.66 15.31
N LEU A 109 -6.01 14.18 14.26
CA LEU A 109 -4.73 13.48 14.39
C LEU A 109 -3.53 14.42 14.62
N PHE A 110 -3.54 15.56 13.95
CA PHE A 110 -2.52 16.61 14.02
C PHE A 110 -3.18 17.99 13.92
N PRO A 111 -3.67 18.57 15.02
CA PRO A 111 -4.35 19.87 15.01
C PRO A 111 -3.56 21.01 14.34
N ASN A 112 -2.22 20.90 14.34
CA ASN A 112 -1.29 21.85 13.74
C ASN A 112 -0.63 21.36 12.45
N TRP A 113 -1.26 20.44 11.70
CA TRP A 113 -0.70 19.85 10.46
C TRP A 113 -0.23 20.90 9.43
N LYS A 114 -0.87 22.07 9.39
CA LYS A 114 -0.48 23.19 8.51
C LYS A 114 0.91 23.73 8.84
N GLU A 115 1.20 23.90 10.13
CA GLU A 115 2.48 24.38 10.64
C GLU A 115 3.57 23.32 10.50
N LEU A 116 3.18 22.05 10.64
CA LEU A 116 4.04 20.89 10.42
C LEU A 116 4.34 20.61 8.94
N GLY A 117 3.84 21.45 8.02
CA GLY A 117 4.16 21.39 6.60
C GLY A 117 3.49 20.25 5.84
N ALA A 118 2.31 19.77 6.28
CA ALA A 118 1.61 18.73 5.53
C ALA A 118 1.32 19.19 4.09
N PRO A 119 1.44 18.31 3.08
CA PRO A 119 1.31 18.66 1.66
C PRO A 119 -0.15 18.82 1.22
N ILE A 120 -0.92 19.63 1.96
CA ILE A 120 -2.34 19.90 1.81
C ILE A 120 -2.52 21.42 1.66
N HIS A 121 -2.31 21.92 0.43
CA HIS A 121 -2.23 23.36 0.18
C HIS A 121 -3.44 23.91 -0.59
N GLN A 122 -4.02 23.12 -1.49
CA GLN A 122 -5.03 23.62 -2.43
C GLN A 122 -6.44 23.39 -1.91
N GLN A 123 -7.02 24.41 -1.27
CA GLN A 123 -8.44 24.38 -0.92
C GLN A 123 -9.30 24.36 -2.19
N VAL A 124 -10.41 23.64 -2.17
CA VAL A 124 -11.39 23.61 -3.25
C VAL A 124 -12.05 24.99 -3.36
N THR A 125 -11.89 25.65 -4.51
CA THR A 125 -12.45 26.97 -4.78
C THR A 125 -13.72 26.93 -5.61
N LYS A 126 -13.90 25.87 -6.40
CA LYS A 126 -15.05 25.67 -7.27
C LYS A 126 -15.28 24.19 -7.48
N GLU A 127 -16.55 23.82 -7.54
CA GLU A 127 -17.01 22.47 -7.87
C GLU A 127 -18.07 22.53 -8.97
N SER A 128 -18.20 21.44 -9.73
CA SER A 128 -19.24 21.32 -10.73
C SER A 128 -19.57 19.87 -10.98
N ILE A 129 -20.85 19.58 -11.14
CA ILE A 129 -21.36 18.26 -11.45
C ILE A 129 -22.05 18.36 -12.81
N ALA A 130 -21.91 17.35 -13.66
CA ALA A 130 -22.55 17.32 -14.96
C ALA A 130 -22.81 15.89 -15.43
N ILE A 131 -23.84 15.72 -16.26
CA ILE A 131 -24.08 14.51 -17.04
C ILE A 131 -23.46 14.72 -18.41
N LEU A 132 -22.68 13.74 -18.88
CA LEU A 132 -22.06 13.76 -20.19
C LEU A 132 -22.92 12.97 -21.19
N THR A 133 -23.10 13.51 -22.39
CA THR A 133 -23.61 12.80 -23.57
C THR A 133 -22.47 12.63 -24.58
N GLU A 134 -22.68 11.85 -25.64
CA GLU A 134 -21.66 11.66 -26.69
C GLU A 134 -21.08 12.99 -27.21
N ASN A 135 -21.94 14.00 -27.36
CA ASN A 135 -21.58 15.29 -27.95
C ASN A 135 -21.84 16.49 -27.01
N GLY A 136 -22.02 16.27 -25.71
CA GLY A 136 -22.50 17.34 -24.83
C GLY A 136 -22.23 17.17 -23.34
N ARG A 137 -22.46 18.26 -22.60
CA ARG A 137 -22.33 18.35 -21.15
C ARG A 137 -23.53 19.10 -20.58
N ILE A 138 -24.32 18.41 -19.77
CA ILE A 138 -25.50 18.97 -19.10
C ILE A 138 -25.10 19.28 -17.65
N PRO A 139 -24.91 20.55 -17.27
CA PRO A 139 -24.54 20.91 -15.90
C PRO A 139 -25.70 20.61 -14.94
N ILE A 140 -25.37 20.01 -13.79
CA ILE A 140 -26.30 19.87 -12.67
C ILE A 140 -26.07 21.06 -11.73
N PRO A 141 -27.11 21.84 -11.39
CA PRO A 141 -26.96 22.94 -10.46
C PRO A 141 -26.49 22.40 -9.11
N TYR A 142 -25.46 23.05 -8.56
CA TYR A 142 -24.98 22.75 -7.22
C TYR A 142 -26.01 23.19 -6.18
N ILE A 143 -26.31 22.32 -5.21
CA ILE A 143 -27.21 22.59 -4.10
C ILE A 143 -26.42 22.35 -2.80
N PRO A 144 -26.21 23.37 -1.94
CA PRO A 144 -25.57 23.18 -0.65
C PRO A 144 -26.28 22.09 0.18
N GLY A 145 -25.52 21.22 0.86
CA GLY A 145 -26.06 20.16 1.71
C GLY A 145 -26.34 18.82 1.02
N VAL A 146 -26.08 18.70 -0.28
CA VAL A 146 -26.09 17.40 -0.98
C VAL A 146 -24.72 16.71 -0.86
N PRO A 147 -24.66 15.36 -0.98
CA PRO A 147 -23.40 14.65 -1.18
C PRO A 147 -22.68 15.25 -2.40
N LEU A 148 -21.34 15.40 -2.32
CA LEU A 148 -20.47 16.14 -3.26
C LEU A 148 -20.29 17.64 -2.96
N ASN A 149 -20.67 18.12 -1.77
CA ASN A 149 -20.22 19.42 -1.27
C ASN A 149 -18.76 19.34 -0.79
N ASN A 150 -17.87 20.10 -1.43
CA ASN A 150 -16.45 20.16 -1.10
C ASN A 150 -16.02 21.48 -0.47
N HIS A 151 -16.97 22.29 0.00
CA HIS A 151 -16.64 23.51 0.73
C HIS A 151 -15.83 23.17 1.99
N GLY A 152 -14.63 23.75 2.11
CA GLY A 152 -13.70 23.45 3.20
C GLY A 152 -12.70 22.30 2.93
N ASN A 153 -12.92 21.51 1.87
CA ASN A 153 -12.06 20.40 1.51
C ASN A 153 -10.83 20.84 0.69
N TYR A 154 -9.87 19.94 0.55
CA TYR A 154 -8.62 20.18 -0.16
C TYR A 154 -8.38 19.17 -1.28
N VAL A 155 -7.91 19.66 -2.42
CA VAL A 155 -7.38 18.84 -3.51
C VAL A 155 -5.94 18.47 -3.17
N VAL A 156 -5.61 17.17 -3.16
CA VAL A 156 -4.30 16.70 -2.71
C VAL A 156 -3.71 15.63 -3.61
N ARG A 157 -2.38 15.52 -3.57
CA ARG A 157 -1.67 14.33 -4.05
C ARG A 157 -1.62 13.34 -2.91
N LEU A 158 -2.56 12.39 -2.85
CA LEU A 158 -2.70 11.51 -1.69
C LEU A 158 -1.41 10.72 -1.37
N GLY A 159 -0.66 10.28 -2.39
CA GLY A 159 0.63 9.63 -2.16
C GLY A 159 1.65 10.51 -1.44
N HIS A 160 1.62 11.84 -1.64
CA HIS A 160 2.47 12.77 -0.89
C HIS A 160 1.99 12.95 0.55
N VAL A 161 0.67 13.01 0.77
CA VAL A 161 0.09 13.07 2.13
C VAL A 161 0.45 11.81 2.91
N VAL A 162 0.34 10.63 2.29
CA VAL A 162 0.70 9.34 2.90
C VAL A 162 2.20 9.26 3.19
N ARG A 163 3.07 9.77 2.29
CA ARG A 163 4.51 9.86 2.56
C ARG A 163 4.81 10.75 3.77
N TRP A 164 4.19 11.93 3.84
CA TRP A 164 4.33 12.84 4.99
C TRP A 164 3.82 12.21 6.29
N LEU A 165 2.70 11.46 6.24
CA LEU A 165 2.25 10.68 7.40
C LEU A 165 3.27 9.61 7.81
N GLY A 166 3.93 8.97 6.84
CA GLY A 166 5.05 8.05 7.10
C GLY A 166 6.19 8.73 7.86
N GLU A 167 6.64 9.89 7.41
CA GLU A 167 7.68 10.68 8.10
C GLU A 167 7.27 11.00 9.54
N LYS A 168 6.01 11.41 9.77
CA LYS A 168 5.48 11.68 11.11
C LYS A 168 5.34 10.42 11.99
N ALA A 169 5.02 9.28 11.39
CA ALA A 169 4.98 8.01 12.10
C ALA A 169 6.39 7.58 12.54
N GLU A 170 7.39 7.70 11.68
CA GLU A 170 8.79 7.40 12.00
C GLU A 170 9.32 8.34 13.10
N GLU A 171 9.01 9.64 13.05
CA GLU A 171 9.35 10.61 14.10
C GLU A 171 8.79 10.21 15.48
N LEU A 172 7.63 9.54 15.52
CA LEU A 172 7.01 9.03 16.74
C LEU A 172 7.53 7.62 17.14
N GLY A 173 8.48 7.06 16.40
CA GLY A 173 9.09 5.76 16.69
C GLY A 173 8.25 4.56 16.23
N VAL A 174 7.45 4.70 15.18
CA VAL A 174 6.88 3.56 14.45
C VAL A 174 7.98 2.94 13.59
N GLU A 175 8.11 1.62 13.62
CA GLU A 175 9.01 0.89 12.72
C GLU A 175 8.31 0.62 11.38
N ILE A 176 8.74 1.29 10.31
CA ILE A 176 8.10 1.20 9.00
C ILE A 176 8.97 0.39 8.03
N TYR A 177 8.38 -0.65 7.43
CA TYR A 177 9.04 -1.60 6.54
C TYR A 177 8.41 -1.57 5.13
N PRO A 178 8.81 -0.63 4.26
CA PRO A 178 8.42 -0.65 2.86
C PRO A 178 9.12 -1.78 2.10
N GLY A 179 8.48 -2.30 1.06
CA GLY A 179 8.93 -3.44 0.26
C GLY A 179 8.60 -4.81 0.86
N TYR A 180 7.93 -4.87 2.01
CA TYR A 180 7.55 -6.10 2.70
C TYR A 180 6.05 -6.34 2.57
N ALA A 181 5.66 -7.33 1.76
CA ALA A 181 4.25 -7.70 1.61
C ALA A 181 3.87 -8.74 2.66
N ALA A 182 2.83 -8.45 3.46
CA ALA A 182 2.17 -9.49 4.26
C ALA A 182 1.49 -10.50 3.33
N GLN A 183 1.95 -11.75 3.38
CA GLN A 183 1.63 -12.77 2.39
C GLN A 183 0.82 -13.92 2.98
N GLU A 184 0.97 -14.17 4.28
CA GLU A 184 0.34 -15.25 5.01
C GLU A 184 -0.11 -14.73 6.39
N ILE A 185 -1.30 -15.14 6.83
CA ILE A 185 -1.80 -14.86 8.18
C ILE A 185 -1.39 -16.03 9.08
N LEU A 186 -0.77 -15.71 10.22
CA LEU A 186 -0.39 -16.68 11.23
C LEU A 186 -1.46 -16.72 12.32
N TYR A 187 -1.76 -17.93 12.79
CA TYR A 187 -2.76 -18.16 13.83
C TYR A 187 -2.14 -18.85 15.04
N HIS A 188 -2.68 -18.56 16.21
CA HIS A 188 -2.46 -19.36 17.42
C HIS A 188 -3.27 -20.66 17.35
N GLU A 189 -2.95 -21.61 18.25
CA GLU A 189 -3.67 -22.89 18.33
C GLU A 189 -5.15 -22.73 18.69
N ASP A 190 -5.51 -21.65 19.40
CA ASP A 190 -6.90 -21.29 19.74
C ASP A 190 -7.69 -20.67 18.57
N GLY A 191 -7.04 -20.47 17.42
CA GLY A 191 -7.63 -19.88 16.22
C GLY A 191 -7.59 -18.35 16.15
N SER A 192 -7.05 -17.66 17.16
CA SER A 192 -6.84 -16.22 17.12
C SER A 192 -5.66 -15.86 16.20
N VAL A 193 -5.66 -14.63 15.67
CA VAL A 193 -4.58 -14.15 14.78
C VAL A 193 -3.33 -13.88 15.61
N LYS A 194 -2.22 -14.55 15.26
CA LYS A 194 -0.89 -14.37 15.85
C LYS A 194 -0.09 -13.27 15.16
N GLY A 195 -0.29 -13.08 13.85
CA GLY A 195 0.47 -12.10 13.07
C GLY A 195 0.44 -12.41 11.58
N ILE A 196 1.51 -12.04 10.87
CA ILE A 196 1.69 -12.33 9.45
C ILE A 196 3.10 -12.88 9.18
N ALA A 197 3.27 -13.54 8.04
CA ALA A 197 4.58 -13.73 7.44
C ALA A 197 4.69 -12.90 6.15
N THR A 198 5.88 -12.35 5.93
CA THR A 198 6.19 -11.59 4.71
C THR A 198 6.40 -12.52 3.51
N ASN A 199 6.45 -11.97 2.31
CA ASN A 199 6.64 -12.76 1.09
C ASN A 199 8.01 -13.43 1.04
N ASP A 200 8.04 -14.72 0.68
CA ASP A 200 9.31 -15.38 0.34
C ASP A 200 9.90 -14.77 -0.94
N VAL A 201 11.23 -14.75 -1.01
CA VAL A 201 11.99 -14.32 -2.19
C VAL A 201 12.71 -15.51 -2.80
N GLY A 202 13.28 -15.33 -4.01
CA GLY A 202 14.08 -16.38 -4.62
C GLY A 202 13.28 -17.53 -5.25
N ILE A 203 12.05 -17.29 -5.72
CA ILE A 203 11.26 -18.32 -6.41
C ILE A 203 11.27 -18.06 -7.92
N ALA A 204 11.56 -19.09 -8.71
CA ALA A 204 11.52 -19.01 -10.16
C ALA A 204 10.08 -18.98 -10.67
N LYS A 205 9.88 -18.52 -11.90
CA LYS A 205 8.55 -18.37 -12.49
C LYS A 205 7.75 -19.68 -12.55
N ASP A 206 8.44 -20.81 -12.65
CA ASP A 206 7.85 -22.16 -12.69
C ASP A 206 7.57 -22.73 -11.28
N GLY A 207 7.81 -21.95 -10.23
CA GLY A 207 7.64 -22.35 -8.83
C GLY A 207 8.80 -23.14 -8.23
N SER A 208 9.89 -23.37 -8.97
CA SER A 208 11.11 -23.97 -8.39
C SER A 208 11.86 -22.97 -7.50
N PRO A 209 12.55 -23.45 -6.44
CA PRO A 209 13.45 -22.59 -5.67
C PRO A 209 14.62 -22.14 -6.55
N LYS A 210 15.02 -20.87 -6.47
CA LYS A 210 16.26 -20.39 -7.07
C LYS A 210 17.40 -20.76 -6.12
N VAL A 211 18.39 -21.46 -6.65
CA VAL A 211 19.68 -21.72 -6.00
C VAL A 211 20.52 -20.45 -6.04
#